data_AF-U2TZR5-F1
#
_entry.id   AF-U2TZR5-F1
#
_cell.length_a   1.000
_cell.length_b   1.000
_cell.length_c   1.000
_cell.angle_alpha   90.00
_cell.angle_beta   90.00
_cell.angle_gamma   90.00
#
_symmetry.space_group_name_H-M   'P 1'
#
loop_
_entity.id
_entity.type
_entity.pdbx_description
1 polymer ?
#
loop_
_entity_poly.entity_id
_entity_poly.type
_entity_poly.pdbx_seq_one_letter_code
_entity_poly.pdbx_strand_id
1 'polypeptide(L)'
;MDVIVRVDAINVKKLLTYYRNPCISFGLRGNICNMKFTEYISKHQAFTTGALMAAMDSPVAAEQQLREAVRRGSVERVRRGLLVSNHGRFEGAGVDPYDVAAAADPGAVLSYHSALEAHGVAHNVGFECQFRSDTVRKPFEFRGIRYVPCGLVGDARSALIRGKSSRKRAATREQTIVDCLCSPQRSGGAEEAVRGVSAFAYIDADALLDIVSAVGPSAAARVGWLLTEKAVDWHVAPECLQALKDMIGSGPYRLGPACGGPTGFSAEWRLILPDADEEASSWITRS
;
A
#
# COMPACT_ATOMS: atom_id res chain seq x y z
N MET A 1 -19.33 -50.90 -26.75
CA MET A 1 -20.27 -49.77 -26.96
C MET A 1 -19.60 -48.55 -26.36
N ASP A 2 -18.73 -47.94 -27.16
CA ASP A 2 -18.06 -46.69 -26.84
C ASP A 2 -18.99 -45.53 -27.20
N VAL A 3 -19.19 -44.59 -26.27
CA VAL A 3 -19.82 -43.31 -26.57
C VAL A 3 -18.81 -42.21 -26.31
N ILE A 4 -18.25 -41.74 -27.42
CA ILE A 4 -17.46 -40.53 -27.57
C ILE A 4 -18.39 -39.32 -27.39
N VAL A 5 -18.05 -38.40 -26.50
CA VAL A 5 -18.62 -37.04 -26.50
C VAL A 5 -17.45 -36.05 -26.58
N ARG A 6 -17.35 -35.38 -27.73
CA ARG A 6 -16.55 -34.16 -27.97
C ARG A 6 -17.47 -32.94 -27.83
N VAL A 7 -16.86 -31.75 -27.91
CA VAL A 7 -17.44 -30.39 -28.09
C VAL A 7 -17.64 -29.66 -26.74
N ASP A 8 -17.12 -28.46 -26.43
CA ASP A 8 -16.36 -27.44 -27.17
C ASP A 8 -15.63 -26.46 -26.22
N ALA A 9 -14.64 -25.75 -26.78
CA ALA A 9 -13.85 -24.70 -26.15
C ALA A 9 -14.69 -23.47 -25.73
N ILE A 10 -14.87 -23.27 -24.42
CA ILE A 10 -15.50 -22.07 -23.86
C ILE A 10 -14.43 -21.00 -23.58
N ASN A 11 -14.16 -20.22 -24.61
CA ASN A 11 -14.07 -18.76 -24.64
C ASN A 11 -13.48 -18.02 -23.39
N VAL A 12 -12.18 -17.73 -23.45
CA VAL A 12 -11.34 -16.96 -22.50
C VAL A 12 -11.67 -15.45 -22.48
N LYS A 13 -12.90 -15.03 -22.82
CA LYS A 13 -13.31 -13.60 -22.89
C LYS A 13 -14.15 -13.10 -21.71
N LYS A 14 -14.35 -13.89 -20.65
CA LYS A 14 -15.25 -13.50 -19.53
C LYS A 14 -14.57 -13.00 -18.25
N LEU A 15 -13.25 -12.83 -18.20
CA LEU A 15 -12.51 -12.45 -16.97
C LEU A 15 -11.95 -11.02 -16.91
N LEU A 16 -12.25 -10.15 -17.89
CA LEU A 16 -11.67 -8.79 -17.97
C LEU A 16 -12.67 -7.64 -17.72
N THR A 17 -13.72 -7.85 -16.92
CA THR A 17 -14.80 -6.84 -16.77
C THR A 17 -15.04 -6.37 -15.34
N TYR A 18 -14.00 -6.09 -14.54
CA TYR A 18 -14.24 -5.42 -13.25
C TYR A 18 -13.19 -4.42 -12.72
N TYR A 19 -12.27 -3.93 -13.55
CA TYR A 19 -11.43 -2.76 -13.19
C TYR A 19 -11.61 -1.64 -14.21
N ARG A 20 -12.75 -0.94 -14.12
CA ARG A 20 -12.94 0.37 -14.78
C ARG A 20 -12.56 1.47 -13.80
N ASN A 21 -11.48 2.16 -14.12
CA ASN A 21 -11.23 3.55 -13.72
C ASN A 21 -12.52 4.37 -13.86
N PRO A 22 -12.78 5.37 -13.01
CA PRO A 22 -13.78 6.40 -13.27
C PRO A 22 -13.23 7.38 -14.33
N CYS A 23 -12.91 6.86 -15.51
CA CYS A 23 -12.91 7.62 -16.74
C CYS A 23 -14.02 7.01 -17.58
N ILE A 24 -15.14 7.73 -17.58
CA ILE A 24 -16.37 7.47 -18.32
C ILE A 24 -16.04 6.94 -19.71
N SER A 25 -16.44 5.69 -19.98
CA SER A 25 -16.40 5.09 -21.30
C SER A 25 -17.84 4.74 -21.70
N PHE A 26 -18.47 5.70 -22.38
CA PHE A 26 -19.57 5.44 -23.30
C PHE A 26 -18.97 5.22 -24.69
N GLY A 27 -19.34 4.09 -25.30
CA GLY A 27 -18.86 3.71 -26.62
C GLY A 27 -19.46 4.54 -27.75
N LEU A 28 -18.78 4.44 -28.89
CA LEU A 28 -19.06 4.99 -30.23
C LEU A 28 -18.36 6.32 -30.54
N ARG A 29 -17.42 6.22 -31.50
CA ARG A 29 -16.54 7.24 -32.11
C ARG A 29 -15.32 7.61 -31.27
N GLY A 30 -14.14 7.54 -31.92
CA GLY A 30 -12.87 7.91 -31.33
C GLY A 30 -12.87 9.38 -30.93
N ASN A 31 -12.99 9.63 -29.62
CA ASN A 31 -12.53 10.87 -29.04
C ASN A 31 -11.07 10.65 -28.69
N ILE A 32 -10.20 11.01 -29.63
CA ILE A 32 -8.83 11.39 -29.32
C ILE A 32 -8.97 12.47 -28.25
N CYS A 33 -8.52 12.23 -27.02
CA CYS A 33 -8.42 13.29 -26.03
C CYS A 33 -7.44 14.30 -26.59
N ASN A 34 -7.95 15.34 -27.24
CA ASN A 34 -7.15 16.43 -27.76
C ASN A 34 -6.89 17.41 -26.62
N MET A 35 -5.86 17.13 -25.83
CA MET A 35 -5.45 18.00 -24.74
C MET A 35 -4.15 18.70 -25.13
N LYS A 36 -4.08 20.01 -24.85
CA LYS A 36 -2.83 20.74 -25.03
C LYS A 36 -1.81 20.26 -23.99
N PHE A 37 -0.54 20.18 -24.37
CA PHE A 37 0.55 19.77 -23.48
C PHE A 37 0.58 20.58 -22.17
N THR A 38 0.46 21.90 -22.25
CA THR A 38 0.45 22.79 -21.08
C THR A 38 -0.72 22.53 -20.15
N GLU A 39 -1.90 22.23 -20.71
CA GLU A 39 -3.08 21.85 -19.94
C GLU A 39 -2.86 20.51 -19.22
N TYR A 40 -2.27 19.52 -19.89
CA TYR A 40 -1.98 18.22 -19.29
C TYR A 40 -1.09 18.32 -18.07
N ILE A 41 0.04 19.03 -18.18
CA ILE A 41 0.99 19.17 -17.08
C ILE A 41 0.43 20.03 -15.94
N SER A 42 -0.49 20.96 -16.22
CA SER A 42 -1.18 21.74 -15.16
C SER A 42 -2.19 20.91 -14.35
N LYS A 43 -2.70 19.80 -14.92
CA LYS A 43 -3.69 18.93 -14.30
C LYS A 43 -3.06 17.73 -13.59
N HIS A 44 -1.95 17.19 -14.11
CA HIS A 44 -1.32 15.98 -13.58
C HIS A 44 0.03 16.29 -12.95
N GLN A 45 0.14 16.12 -11.63
CA GLN A 45 1.39 16.38 -10.91
C GLN A 45 2.44 15.30 -11.17
N ALA A 46 2.05 14.03 -11.21
CA ALA A 46 2.93 12.90 -11.54
C ALA A 46 2.28 12.06 -12.65
N PHE A 47 3.07 11.67 -13.65
CA PHE A 47 2.57 10.93 -14.81
C PHE A 47 3.69 10.23 -15.57
N THR A 48 3.32 9.27 -16.41
CA THR A 48 4.30 8.59 -17.28
C THR A 48 4.43 9.29 -18.63
N THR A 49 5.58 9.12 -19.27
CA THR A 49 5.76 9.57 -20.66
C THR A 49 4.76 8.88 -21.58
N GLY A 50 4.46 7.59 -21.36
CA GLY A 50 3.46 6.86 -22.15
C GLY A 50 2.06 7.44 -22.02
N ALA A 51 1.61 7.76 -20.79
CA ALA A 51 0.32 8.38 -20.55
C ALA A 51 0.22 9.77 -21.18
N LEU A 52 1.28 10.57 -21.07
CA LEU A 52 1.36 11.87 -21.75
C LEU A 52 1.23 11.70 -23.27
N MET A 53 2.02 10.83 -23.91
CA MET A 53 1.98 10.65 -25.36
C MET A 53 0.62 10.14 -25.84
N ALA A 54 -0.02 9.26 -25.08
CA ALA A 54 -1.35 8.74 -25.39
C ALA A 54 -2.47 9.80 -25.28
N ALA A 55 -2.23 10.88 -24.54
CA ALA A 55 -3.19 11.97 -24.34
C ALA A 55 -3.02 13.13 -25.33
N MET A 56 -2.08 13.04 -26.29
CA MET A 56 -1.73 14.12 -27.22
C MET A 56 -2.07 13.71 -28.66
N ASP A 57 -2.44 14.68 -29.50
CA ASP A 57 -2.73 14.45 -30.93
C ASP A 57 -1.50 14.01 -31.73
N SER A 58 -0.33 14.56 -31.39
CA SER A 58 0.94 14.27 -32.07
C SER A 58 2.00 13.88 -31.04
N PRO A 59 2.35 12.58 -30.94
CA PRO A 59 3.40 12.10 -30.04
C PRO A 59 4.76 12.76 -30.32
N VAL A 60 5.07 13.03 -31.60
CA VAL A 60 6.34 13.67 -32.01
C VAL A 60 6.42 15.11 -31.49
N ALA A 61 5.33 15.88 -31.64
CA ALA A 61 5.27 17.25 -31.12
C ALA A 61 5.31 17.27 -29.58
N ALA A 62 4.57 16.35 -28.94
CA ALA A 62 4.57 16.20 -27.49
C ALA A 62 5.96 15.82 -26.94
N GLU A 63 6.74 15.02 -27.65
CA GLU A 63 8.11 14.70 -27.26
C GLU A 63 9.03 15.93 -27.33
N GLN A 64 8.92 16.74 -28.39
CA GLN A 64 9.67 18.00 -28.48
C GLN A 64 9.29 18.96 -27.35
N GLN A 65 7.99 19.14 -27.09
CA GLN A 65 7.50 19.96 -25.98
C GLN A 65 7.94 19.45 -24.62
N LEU A 66 7.97 18.12 -24.42
CA LEU A 66 8.49 17.52 -23.19
C LEU A 66 9.97 17.81 -23.01
N ARG A 67 10.79 17.71 -24.07
CA ARG A 67 12.22 18.04 -23.99
C ARG A 67 12.44 19.51 -23.61
N GLU A 68 11.66 20.41 -24.18
CA GLU A 68 11.70 21.83 -23.82
C GLU A 68 11.24 22.08 -22.39
N ALA A 69 10.13 21.47 -21.95
CA ALA A 69 9.59 21.64 -20.60
C ALA A 69 10.56 21.11 -19.53
N VAL A 70 11.25 20.00 -19.81
CA VAL A 70 12.31 19.49 -18.94
C VAL A 70 13.50 20.45 -18.89
N ARG A 71 13.92 21.00 -20.04
CA ARG A 71 15.01 22.00 -20.08
C ARG A 71 14.66 23.28 -19.32
N ARG A 72 13.39 23.70 -19.34
CA ARG A 72 12.88 24.88 -18.63
C ARG A 72 12.57 24.64 -17.15
N GLY A 73 12.62 23.39 -16.68
CA GLY A 73 12.29 23.04 -15.28
C GLY A 73 10.79 23.00 -14.96
N SER A 74 9.91 23.14 -15.96
CA SER A 74 8.45 23.01 -15.78
C SER A 74 7.99 21.55 -15.64
N VAL A 75 8.85 20.60 -16.03
CA VAL A 75 8.67 19.17 -15.81
C VAL A 75 10.00 18.58 -15.34
N GLU A 76 9.97 17.74 -14.32
CA GLU A 76 11.14 17.07 -13.76
C GLU A 76 11.06 15.56 -14.03
N ARG A 77 12.22 14.93 -14.25
CA ARG A 77 12.32 13.48 -14.45
C ARG A 77 12.57 12.81 -13.10
N VAL A 78 11.63 11.96 -12.69
CA VAL A 78 11.79 11.09 -11.51
C VAL A 78 12.72 9.93 -11.87
N ARG A 79 12.40 9.24 -12.98
CA ARG A 79 13.20 8.16 -13.58
C ARG A 79 12.81 8.01 -15.03
N ARG A 80 13.44 7.08 -15.76
CA ARG A 80 13.04 6.80 -17.15
C ARG A 80 11.55 6.46 -17.22
N GLY A 81 10.81 7.26 -17.98
CA GLY A 81 9.38 7.09 -18.23
C GLY A 81 8.44 7.66 -17.16
N LEU A 82 8.95 8.21 -16.05
CA LEU A 82 8.16 8.78 -14.96
C LEU A 82 8.56 10.23 -14.72
N LEU A 83 7.56 11.11 -14.71
CA LEU A 83 7.73 12.55 -14.75
C LEU A 83 6.86 13.21 -13.68
N VAL A 84 7.30 14.38 -13.24
CA VAL A 84 6.56 15.25 -12.34
C VAL A 84 6.41 16.62 -12.97
N SER A 85 5.22 17.21 -12.96
CA SER A 85 5.03 18.60 -13.34
C SER A 85 5.38 19.56 -12.20
N ASN A 86 6.05 20.64 -12.57
CA ASN A 86 6.29 21.82 -11.75
C ASN A 86 5.74 23.05 -12.49
N HIS A 87 4.54 22.94 -13.06
CA HIS A 87 3.90 23.99 -13.87
C HIS A 87 2.54 24.39 -13.31
N GLY A 88 2.22 25.68 -13.40
CA GLY A 88 0.95 26.23 -12.94
C GLY A 88 0.75 25.98 -11.45
N ARG A 89 -0.33 25.31 -11.08
CA ARG A 89 -0.64 25.00 -9.67
C ARG A 89 0.39 24.12 -8.95
N PHE A 90 1.30 23.46 -9.68
CA PHE A 90 2.35 22.62 -9.11
C PHE A 90 3.69 23.34 -8.97
N GLU A 91 3.79 24.57 -9.46
CA GLU A 91 5.03 25.35 -9.38
C GLU A 91 5.38 25.65 -7.91
N GLY A 92 6.57 25.22 -7.48
CA GLY A 92 7.03 25.35 -6.09
C GLY A 92 6.27 24.47 -5.09
N ALA A 93 5.27 23.71 -5.53
CA ALA A 93 4.53 22.80 -4.67
C ALA A 93 5.35 21.53 -4.38
N GLY A 94 5.27 21.07 -3.14
CA GLY A 94 5.75 19.73 -2.78
C GLY A 94 4.99 18.66 -3.56
N VAL A 95 5.69 17.60 -3.96
CA VAL A 95 5.09 16.44 -4.61
C VAL A 95 4.78 15.43 -3.53
N ASP A 96 3.53 15.00 -3.44
CA ASP A 96 3.14 13.93 -2.55
C ASP A 96 3.76 12.61 -3.06
N PRO A 97 4.62 11.93 -2.27
CA PRO A 97 5.30 10.71 -2.71
C PRO A 97 4.33 9.65 -3.22
N TYR A 98 3.16 9.54 -2.63
CA TYR A 98 2.21 8.51 -3.02
C TYR A 98 1.60 8.78 -4.41
N ASP A 99 1.62 10.03 -4.90
CA ASP A 99 1.19 10.35 -6.27
C ASP A 99 2.24 9.88 -7.27
N VAL A 100 3.53 9.95 -6.91
CA VAL A 100 4.61 9.41 -7.73
C VAL A 100 4.54 7.89 -7.79
N ALA A 101 4.22 7.22 -6.68
CA ALA A 101 4.00 5.78 -6.65
C ALA A 101 2.80 5.35 -7.52
N ALA A 102 1.66 6.04 -7.39
CA ALA A 102 0.47 5.78 -8.20
C ALA A 102 0.67 6.10 -9.70
N ALA A 103 1.52 7.08 -10.02
CA ALA A 103 1.90 7.35 -11.40
C ALA A 103 2.87 6.31 -11.97
N ALA A 104 3.76 5.77 -11.13
CA ALA A 104 4.67 4.69 -11.51
C ALA A 104 3.92 3.39 -11.80
N ASP A 105 2.88 3.10 -11.02
CA ASP A 105 1.95 1.99 -11.20
C ASP A 105 0.55 2.38 -10.70
N PRO A 106 -0.45 2.54 -11.59
CA PRO A 106 -1.83 2.85 -11.18
C PRO A 106 -2.47 1.80 -10.27
N GLY A 107 -1.95 0.57 -10.27
CA GLY A 107 -2.36 -0.52 -9.39
C GLY A 107 -1.60 -0.56 -8.06
N ALA A 108 -0.61 0.32 -7.83
CA ALA A 108 0.21 0.28 -6.63
C ALA A 108 -0.63 0.38 -5.35
N VAL A 109 -0.28 -0.45 -4.36
CA VAL A 109 -0.91 -0.43 -3.03
C VAL A 109 0.12 0.06 -2.01
N LEU A 110 -0.10 1.25 -1.43
CA LEU A 110 0.69 1.72 -0.29
C LEU A 110 0.61 0.69 0.84
N SER A 111 1.74 0.31 1.40
CA SER A 111 1.86 -0.83 2.31
C SER A 111 2.83 -0.51 3.45
N TYR A 112 2.79 -1.30 4.53
CA TYR A 112 3.69 -1.12 5.69
C TYR A 112 3.64 0.31 6.26
N HIS A 113 4.78 0.96 6.52
CA HIS A 113 4.82 2.30 7.10
C HIS A 113 4.03 3.33 6.28
N SER A 114 4.15 3.30 4.95
CA SER A 114 3.43 4.24 4.09
C SER A 114 1.92 4.05 4.12
N ALA A 115 1.42 2.86 4.48
CA ALA A 115 -0.01 2.67 4.74
C ALA A 115 -0.43 3.32 6.06
N LEU A 116 0.39 3.19 7.13
CA LEU A 116 0.15 3.88 8.40
C LEU A 116 0.09 5.41 8.20
N GLU A 117 1.03 5.97 7.44
CA GLU A 117 1.05 7.40 7.10
C GLU A 117 -0.19 7.79 6.28
N ALA A 118 -0.58 6.98 5.28
CA ALA A 118 -1.76 7.23 4.46
C ALA A 118 -3.07 7.19 5.27
N HIS A 119 -3.13 6.36 6.32
CA HIS A 119 -4.26 6.33 7.27
C HIS A 119 -4.18 7.41 8.35
N GLY A 120 -3.07 8.16 8.44
CA GLY A 120 -2.87 9.21 9.43
C GLY A 120 -2.57 8.70 10.85
N VAL A 121 -2.07 7.46 10.98
CA VAL A 121 -1.78 6.81 12.26
C VAL A 121 -0.30 6.51 12.47
N ALA A 122 0.57 6.82 11.52
CA ALA A 122 2.01 6.67 11.70
C ALA A 122 2.50 7.50 12.89
N HIS A 123 3.37 6.91 13.71
CA HIS A 123 3.91 7.59 14.89
C HIS A 123 5.07 8.51 14.51
N ASN A 124 5.89 8.09 13.54
CA ASN A 124 6.95 8.89 12.93
C ASN A 124 6.70 9.12 11.43
N VAL A 125 7.38 10.12 10.87
CA VAL A 125 7.37 10.38 9.42
C VAL A 125 8.47 9.58 8.75
N GLY A 126 8.14 8.91 7.65
CA GLY A 126 9.09 8.15 6.84
C GLY A 126 9.70 8.96 5.69
N PHE A 127 10.93 8.61 5.31
CA PHE A 127 11.56 9.04 4.05
C PHE A 127 11.48 7.95 2.96
N GLU A 128 10.73 6.88 3.23
CA GLU A 128 10.48 5.80 2.29
C GLU A 128 9.00 5.72 1.91
N CYS A 129 8.72 5.66 0.61
CA CYS A 129 7.42 5.30 0.07
C CYS A 129 7.41 3.81 -0.25
N GLN A 130 6.82 3.01 0.64
CA GLN A 130 6.70 1.57 0.52
C GLN A 130 5.35 1.17 -0.10
N PHE A 131 5.40 0.33 -1.13
CA PHE A 131 4.20 -0.06 -1.86
C PHE A 131 4.36 -1.44 -2.50
N ARG A 132 3.26 -2.13 -2.75
CA ARG A 132 3.19 -3.30 -3.61
C ARG A 132 2.89 -2.87 -5.04
N SER A 133 3.48 -3.55 -6.02
CA SER A 133 3.36 -3.19 -7.43
C SER A 133 3.59 -4.40 -8.33
N ASP A 134 2.81 -4.49 -9.40
CA ASP A 134 2.97 -5.56 -10.41
C ASP A 134 3.95 -5.14 -11.52
N THR A 135 4.27 -3.85 -11.62
CA THR A 135 5.10 -3.27 -12.69
C THR A 135 6.46 -2.77 -12.20
N VAL A 136 6.54 -2.19 -11.00
CA VAL A 136 7.77 -1.63 -10.43
C VAL A 136 8.48 -2.67 -9.59
N ARG A 137 9.64 -3.15 -10.08
CA ARG A 137 10.40 -4.22 -9.42
C ARG A 137 11.66 -3.78 -8.69
N LYS A 138 12.15 -2.56 -8.95
CA LYS A 138 13.38 -2.04 -8.36
C LYS A 138 13.12 -0.71 -7.66
N PRO A 139 13.76 -0.46 -6.51
CA PRO A 139 13.63 0.81 -5.84
C PRO A 139 14.24 1.95 -6.67
N PHE A 140 13.78 3.16 -6.41
CA PHE A 140 14.31 4.38 -7.00
C PHE A 140 14.17 5.53 -6.00
N GLU A 141 14.83 6.66 -6.27
CA GLU A 141 14.84 7.81 -5.37
C GLU A 141 14.46 9.06 -6.13
N PHE A 142 13.73 9.95 -5.47
CA PHE A 142 13.39 11.26 -6.01
C PHE A 142 13.15 12.26 -4.88
N ARG A 143 13.82 13.41 -4.95
CA ARG A 143 13.75 14.49 -3.95
C ARG A 143 13.94 13.99 -2.50
N GLY A 144 14.92 13.12 -2.29
CA GLY A 144 15.24 12.55 -0.97
C GLY A 144 14.25 11.51 -0.45
N ILE A 145 13.25 11.12 -1.25
CA ILE A 145 12.31 10.04 -0.91
C ILE A 145 12.67 8.79 -1.68
N ARG A 146 12.80 7.67 -0.94
CA ARG A 146 13.10 6.36 -1.51
C ARG A 146 11.81 5.59 -1.77
N TYR A 147 11.59 5.19 -3.01
CA TYR A 147 10.42 4.41 -3.45
C TYR A 147 10.78 2.93 -3.44
N VAL A 148 10.15 2.15 -2.57
CA VAL A 148 10.54 0.76 -2.28
C VAL A 148 9.39 -0.19 -2.64
N PRO A 149 9.47 -0.94 -3.76
CA PRO A 149 8.51 -1.98 -4.07
C PRO A 149 8.71 -3.17 -3.13
N CYS A 150 7.64 -3.59 -2.45
CA CYS A 150 7.66 -4.62 -1.41
C CYS A 150 7.03 -5.95 -1.84
N GLY A 151 6.91 -6.17 -3.15
CA GLY A 151 6.31 -7.37 -3.74
C GLY A 151 5.19 -7.04 -4.72
N LEU A 152 4.58 -8.10 -5.27
CA LEU A 152 3.40 -7.99 -6.13
C LEU A 152 2.19 -7.53 -5.32
N VAL A 153 1.19 -6.96 -6.00
CA VAL A 153 -0.07 -6.57 -5.35
C VAL A 153 -0.78 -7.81 -4.79
N GLY A 154 -0.88 -8.87 -5.59
CA GLY A 154 -1.45 -10.14 -5.19
C GLY A 154 -2.84 -9.99 -4.54
N ASP A 155 -3.07 -10.72 -3.45
CA ASP A 155 -4.34 -10.71 -2.71
C ASP A 155 -4.39 -9.67 -1.59
N ALA A 156 -3.46 -8.70 -1.58
CA ALA A 156 -3.43 -7.67 -0.54
C ALA A 156 -4.74 -6.88 -0.51
N ARG A 157 -5.43 -6.90 0.65
CA ARG A 157 -6.67 -6.14 0.81
C ARG A 157 -6.36 -4.65 0.78
N SER A 158 -7.07 -3.91 -0.08
CA SER A 158 -6.79 -2.49 -0.30
C SER A 158 -8.06 -1.65 -0.49
N ALA A 159 -7.96 -0.38 -0.12
CA ALA A 159 -9.02 0.61 -0.28
C ALA A 159 -8.48 1.89 -0.93
N LEU A 160 -9.39 2.66 -1.54
CA LEU A 160 -9.05 4.01 -2.03
C LEU A 160 -9.12 5.00 -0.87
N ILE A 161 -8.00 5.64 -0.58
CA ILE A 161 -7.86 6.72 0.41
C ILE A 161 -7.71 8.05 -0.32
N ARG A 162 -8.24 9.11 0.29
CA ARG A 162 -8.13 10.47 -0.22
C ARG A 162 -6.74 11.02 0.10
N GLY A 163 -5.93 11.27 -0.93
CA GLY A 163 -4.68 12.02 -0.81
C GLY A 163 -4.88 13.52 -1.07
N LYS A 164 -3.77 14.26 -1.09
CA LYS A 164 -3.78 15.72 -1.30
C LYS A 164 -4.32 16.11 -2.68
N SER A 165 -3.85 15.43 -3.73
CA SER A 165 -4.17 15.77 -5.12
C SER A 165 -5.10 14.76 -5.80
N SER A 166 -5.13 13.51 -5.31
CA SER A 166 -5.79 12.39 -5.95
C SER A 166 -6.24 11.33 -4.94
N ARG A 167 -7.06 10.36 -5.38
CA ARG A 167 -7.33 9.14 -4.61
C ARG A 167 -6.25 8.11 -4.89
N LYS A 168 -5.77 7.45 -3.84
CA LYS A 168 -4.66 6.49 -3.89
C LYS A 168 -5.08 5.19 -3.25
N ARG A 169 -4.47 4.09 -3.67
CA ARG A 169 -4.77 2.79 -3.10
C ARG A 169 -3.78 2.48 -1.99
N ALA A 170 -4.29 2.13 -0.81
CA ALA A 170 -3.50 1.70 0.32
C ALA A 170 -4.06 0.39 0.87
N ALA A 171 -3.23 -0.37 1.58
CA ALA A 171 -3.67 -1.52 2.36
C ALA A 171 -4.82 -1.11 3.30
N THR A 172 -5.82 -1.98 3.49
CA THR A 172 -6.85 -1.75 4.52
C THR A 172 -6.21 -1.74 5.91
N ARG A 173 -6.92 -1.25 6.93
CA ARG A 173 -6.37 -1.17 8.30
C ARG A 173 -5.92 -2.56 8.78
N GLU A 174 -6.76 -3.56 8.52
CA GLU A 174 -6.55 -4.96 8.88
C GLU A 174 -5.33 -5.54 8.15
N GLN A 175 -5.19 -5.25 6.85
CA GLN A 175 -4.00 -5.65 6.08
C GLN A 175 -2.74 -4.93 6.59
N THR A 176 -2.84 -3.64 6.93
CA THR A 176 -1.73 -2.87 7.50
C THR A 176 -1.28 -3.43 8.84
N ILE A 177 -2.21 -3.81 9.72
CA ILE A 177 -1.89 -4.48 10.99
C ILE A 177 -1.04 -5.73 10.74
N VAL A 178 -1.50 -6.62 9.86
CA VAL A 178 -0.78 -7.87 9.56
C VAL A 178 0.57 -7.58 8.91
N ASP A 179 0.63 -6.67 7.94
CA ASP A 179 1.85 -6.28 7.25
C ASP A 179 2.92 -5.75 8.23
N CYS A 180 2.53 -4.81 9.08
CA CYS A 180 3.43 -4.13 10.00
C CYS A 180 3.92 -5.07 11.10
N LEU A 181 3.05 -5.84 11.72
CA LEU A 181 3.44 -6.78 12.78
C LEU A 181 4.24 -7.96 12.22
N CYS A 182 3.96 -8.43 11.00
CA CYS A 182 4.72 -9.54 10.42
C CYS A 182 6.06 -9.12 9.83
N SER A 183 6.29 -7.83 9.60
CA SER A 183 7.55 -7.29 9.08
C SER A 183 7.84 -5.91 9.71
N PRO A 184 8.06 -5.86 11.04
CA PRO A 184 8.25 -4.61 11.77
C PRO A 184 9.41 -3.77 11.23
N GLN A 185 10.46 -4.40 10.72
CA GLN A 185 11.61 -3.74 10.09
C GLN A 185 11.24 -2.89 8.87
N ARG A 186 10.11 -3.18 8.20
CA ARG A 186 9.58 -2.33 7.12
C ARG A 186 8.77 -1.16 7.67
N SER A 187 8.35 -1.24 8.92
CA SER A 187 7.50 -0.24 9.57
C SER A 187 8.27 0.69 10.49
N GLY A 188 9.61 0.72 10.44
CA GLY A 188 10.45 1.53 11.34
C GLY A 188 10.92 0.79 12.61
N GLY A 189 10.58 -0.49 12.76
CA GLY A 189 10.88 -1.30 13.94
C GLY A 189 9.62 -1.82 14.62
N ALA A 190 9.79 -2.64 15.66
CA ALA A 190 8.66 -3.25 16.36
C ALA A 190 7.86 -2.21 17.15
N GLU A 191 8.53 -1.25 17.80
CA GLU A 191 7.87 -0.15 18.50
C GLU A 191 7.02 0.70 17.55
N GLU A 192 7.60 1.20 16.46
CA GLU A 192 6.87 2.02 15.47
C GLU A 192 5.69 1.24 14.87
N ALA A 193 5.90 -0.05 14.55
CA ALA A 193 4.82 -0.90 14.06
C ALA A 193 3.65 -0.98 15.05
N VAL A 194 3.93 -1.29 16.32
CA VAL A 194 2.90 -1.44 17.37
C VAL A 194 2.21 -0.10 17.67
N ARG A 195 2.98 0.98 17.83
CA ARG A 195 2.43 2.32 18.05
C ARG A 195 1.51 2.75 16.91
N GLY A 196 1.96 2.59 15.67
CA GLY A 196 1.18 2.99 14.50
C GLY A 196 -0.11 2.18 14.34
N VAL A 197 -0.04 0.85 14.47
CA VAL A 197 -1.25 0.01 14.30
C VAL A 197 -2.22 0.12 15.47
N SER A 198 -1.74 0.35 16.70
CA SER A 198 -2.61 0.52 17.87
C SER A 198 -3.39 1.85 17.86
N ALA A 199 -2.93 2.83 17.09
CA ALA A 199 -3.58 4.13 16.92
C ALA A 199 -4.80 4.11 15.99
N PHE A 200 -5.13 2.98 15.35
CA PHE A 200 -6.41 2.84 14.66
C PHE A 200 -7.58 2.95 15.66
N ALA A 201 -8.60 3.74 15.32
CA ALA A 201 -9.77 3.93 16.18
C ALA A 201 -10.72 2.72 16.18
N TYR A 202 -10.72 1.93 15.11
CA TYR A 202 -11.57 0.77 14.92
C TYR A 202 -10.93 -0.18 13.90
N ILE A 203 -11.22 -1.47 14.06
CA ILE A 203 -10.81 -2.55 13.16
C ILE A 203 -11.98 -3.50 12.91
N ASP A 204 -12.08 -4.05 11.70
CA ASP A 204 -12.98 -5.17 11.42
C ASP A 204 -12.31 -6.49 11.80
N ALA A 205 -12.75 -7.08 12.92
CA ALA A 205 -12.14 -8.27 13.49
C ALA A 205 -12.27 -9.51 12.60
N ASP A 206 -13.38 -9.64 11.87
CA ASP A 206 -13.61 -10.77 10.96
C ASP A 206 -12.71 -10.64 9.73
N ALA A 207 -12.63 -9.45 9.14
CA ALA A 207 -11.72 -9.20 8.03
C ALA A 207 -10.25 -9.39 8.42
N LEU A 208 -9.88 -9.04 9.65
CA LEU A 208 -8.54 -9.30 10.18
C LEU A 208 -8.26 -10.80 10.35
N LEU A 209 -9.22 -11.55 10.89
CA LEU A 209 -9.10 -13.00 11.07
C LEU A 209 -8.90 -13.73 9.73
N ASP A 210 -9.62 -13.31 8.69
CA ASP A 210 -9.46 -13.85 7.34
C ASP A 210 -8.04 -13.64 6.80
N ILE A 211 -7.48 -12.44 6.97
CA ILE A 211 -6.11 -12.13 6.53
C ILE A 211 -5.10 -12.96 7.33
N VAL A 212 -5.26 -13.03 8.65
CA VAL A 212 -4.35 -13.79 9.53
C VAL A 212 -4.37 -15.27 9.20
N SER A 213 -5.55 -15.84 8.93
CA SER A 213 -5.70 -17.26 8.55
C SER A 213 -4.92 -17.62 7.29
N ALA A 214 -4.86 -16.69 6.32
CA ALA A 214 -4.10 -16.88 5.09
C ALA A 214 -2.58 -16.77 5.29
N VAL A 215 -2.12 -16.04 6.31
CA VAL A 215 -0.68 -15.84 6.60
C VAL A 215 -0.12 -16.94 7.52
N GLY A 216 -0.89 -17.35 8.53
CA GLY A 216 -0.60 -18.50 9.38
C GLY A 216 -0.20 -18.19 10.83
N PRO A 217 0.29 -19.21 11.56
CA PRO A 217 0.36 -19.19 13.04
C PRO A 217 1.18 -18.05 13.65
N SER A 218 2.26 -17.62 12.98
CA SER A 218 3.07 -16.52 13.48
C SER A 218 2.35 -15.17 13.38
N ALA A 219 1.47 -14.97 12.41
CA ALA A 219 0.63 -13.78 12.34
C ALA A 219 -0.43 -13.83 13.44
N ALA A 220 -1.04 -15.00 13.67
CA ALA A 220 -2.02 -15.20 14.73
C ALA A 220 -1.47 -14.85 16.11
N ALA A 221 -0.25 -15.30 16.43
CA ALA A 221 0.40 -14.94 17.70
C ALA A 221 0.62 -13.43 17.87
N ARG A 222 1.10 -12.75 16.82
CA ARG A 222 1.42 -11.31 16.87
C ARG A 222 0.17 -10.44 16.93
N VAL A 223 -0.82 -10.74 16.08
CA VAL A 223 -2.10 -10.04 16.03
C VAL A 223 -2.90 -10.32 17.28
N GLY A 224 -2.93 -11.58 17.74
CA GLY A 224 -3.62 -11.98 18.95
C GLY A 224 -3.14 -11.21 20.17
N TRP A 225 -1.82 -11.07 20.35
CA TRP A 225 -1.25 -10.25 21.42
C TRP A 225 -1.76 -8.79 21.38
N LEU A 226 -1.73 -8.15 20.22
CA LEU A 226 -2.25 -6.79 20.07
C LEU A 226 -3.75 -6.71 20.36
N LEU A 227 -4.55 -7.66 19.87
CA LEU A 227 -5.99 -7.69 20.08
C LEU A 227 -6.36 -7.95 21.54
N THR A 228 -5.57 -8.74 22.29
CA THR A 228 -5.75 -8.90 23.74
C THR A 228 -5.59 -7.55 24.45
N GLU A 229 -4.54 -6.80 24.12
CA GLU A 229 -4.26 -5.49 24.73
C GLU A 229 -5.28 -4.42 24.32
N LYS A 230 -5.81 -4.50 23.09
CA LYS A 230 -6.82 -3.57 22.54
C LYS A 230 -8.26 -4.10 22.65
N ALA A 231 -8.50 -5.16 23.42
CA ALA A 231 -9.79 -5.86 23.41
C ALA A 231 -10.96 -4.93 23.79
N VAL A 232 -10.75 -4.08 24.80
CA VAL A 232 -11.75 -3.11 25.25
C VAL A 232 -11.95 -2.02 24.19
N ASP A 233 -10.88 -1.39 23.73
CA ASP A 233 -10.90 -0.24 22.80
C ASP A 233 -11.51 -0.58 21.43
N TRP A 234 -11.23 -1.78 20.92
CA TRP A 234 -11.71 -2.26 19.63
C TRP A 234 -12.92 -3.19 19.72
N HIS A 235 -13.45 -3.38 20.94
CA HIS A 235 -14.59 -4.26 21.22
C HIS A 235 -14.39 -5.68 20.65
N VAL A 236 -13.19 -6.22 20.84
CA VAL A 236 -12.82 -7.55 20.32
C VAL A 236 -13.57 -8.61 21.11
N ALA A 237 -14.35 -9.42 20.40
CA ALA A 237 -15.09 -10.52 20.99
C ALA A 237 -14.13 -11.65 21.46
N PRO A 238 -14.37 -12.28 22.63
CA PRO A 238 -13.53 -13.39 23.11
C PRO A 238 -13.40 -14.54 22.10
N GLU A 239 -14.42 -14.77 21.28
CA GLU A 239 -14.45 -15.80 20.25
C GLU A 239 -13.42 -15.52 19.15
N CYS A 240 -13.16 -14.24 18.82
CA CYS A 240 -12.12 -13.85 17.88
C CYS A 240 -10.73 -14.18 18.43
N LEU A 241 -10.48 -13.88 19.71
CA LEU A 241 -9.22 -14.24 20.38
C LEU A 241 -9.05 -15.76 20.45
N GLN A 242 -10.12 -16.50 20.73
CA GLN A 242 -10.07 -17.96 20.75
C GLN A 242 -9.77 -18.54 19.37
N ALA A 243 -10.38 -18.02 18.30
CA ALA A 243 -10.10 -18.46 16.94
C ALA A 243 -8.61 -18.26 16.57
N LEU A 244 -8.00 -17.15 16.98
CA LEU A 244 -6.56 -16.92 16.80
C LEU A 244 -5.71 -17.88 17.64
N LYS A 245 -6.12 -18.19 18.87
CA LYS A 245 -5.44 -19.18 19.73
C LYS A 245 -5.47 -20.57 19.13
N ASP A 246 -6.55 -20.95 18.46
CA ASP A 246 -6.67 -22.26 17.81
C ASP A 246 -5.73 -22.38 16.60
N MET A 247 -5.27 -21.25 16.03
CA MET A 247 -4.29 -21.23 14.94
C MET A 247 -2.83 -21.33 15.41
N ILE A 248 -2.53 -20.98 16.67
CA ILE A 248 -1.13 -20.98 17.14
C ILE A 248 -0.64 -22.41 17.43
N GLY A 249 0.54 -22.72 16.90
CA GLY A 249 1.25 -23.98 17.18
C GLY A 249 2.14 -23.88 18.42
N SER A 250 3.14 -24.75 18.54
CA SER A 250 4.00 -24.87 19.72
C SER A 250 4.86 -23.63 20.05
N GLY A 251 5.07 -22.71 19.10
CA GLY A 251 5.93 -21.54 19.28
C GLY A 251 7.42 -21.91 19.51
N PRO A 252 8.24 -20.98 20.02
CA PRO A 252 7.92 -19.58 20.29
C PRO A 252 7.91 -18.73 19.00
N TYR A 253 6.99 -17.76 18.96
CA TYR A 253 6.93 -16.73 17.92
C TYR A 253 7.71 -15.49 18.36
N ARG A 254 8.06 -14.61 17.42
CA ARG A 254 8.77 -13.35 17.71
C ARG A 254 8.08 -12.16 17.07
N LEU A 255 7.88 -11.09 17.81
CA LEU A 255 7.35 -9.84 17.27
C LEU A 255 8.39 -9.09 16.44
N GLY A 256 9.67 -9.09 16.86
CA GLY A 256 10.78 -8.47 16.15
C GLY A 256 12.14 -8.92 16.69
N PRO A 257 13.25 -8.36 16.18
CA PRO A 257 14.57 -8.54 16.79
C PRO A 257 14.60 -7.87 18.19
N ALA A 258 15.44 -8.39 19.09
CA ALA A 258 15.60 -7.80 20.42
C ALA A 258 16.22 -6.39 20.35
N CYS A 259 15.79 -5.49 21.23
CA CYS A 259 16.25 -4.09 21.29
C CYS A 259 17.56 -3.91 22.11
N GLY A 260 18.29 -5.00 22.38
CA GLY A 260 19.55 -4.97 23.15
C GLY A 260 19.38 -5.02 24.68
N GLY A 261 18.15 -4.99 25.18
CA GLY A 261 17.77 -5.20 26.59
C GLY A 261 17.11 -6.57 26.86
N PRO A 262 16.56 -6.79 28.07
CA PRO A 262 15.79 -8.00 28.38
C PRO A 262 14.56 -8.09 27.48
N THR A 263 14.29 -9.29 26.94
CA THR A 263 13.10 -9.55 26.14
C THR A 263 11.93 -9.98 27.01
N GLY A 264 10.74 -9.46 26.72
CA GLY A 264 9.49 -9.91 27.28
C GLY A 264 8.97 -11.21 26.65
N PHE A 265 7.97 -11.81 27.31
CA PHE A 265 7.32 -13.02 26.84
C PHE A 265 5.83 -13.05 27.19
N SER A 266 4.98 -12.97 26.17
CA SER A 266 3.56 -13.27 26.31
C SER A 266 3.35 -14.79 26.28
N ALA A 267 3.10 -15.38 27.45
CA ALA A 267 2.83 -16.81 27.58
C ALA A 267 1.55 -17.24 26.84
N GLU A 268 0.51 -16.40 26.88
CA GLU A 268 -0.76 -16.64 26.20
C GLU A 268 -0.60 -16.83 24.69
N TRP A 269 0.24 -15.98 24.07
CA TRP A 269 0.48 -15.99 22.63
C TRP A 269 1.77 -16.69 22.22
N ARG A 270 2.50 -17.25 23.20
CA ARG A 270 3.83 -17.87 23.01
C ARG A 270 4.76 -16.93 22.23
N LEU A 271 4.69 -15.64 22.52
CA LEU A 271 5.28 -14.57 21.73
C LEU A 271 6.40 -13.90 22.52
N ILE A 272 7.61 -13.95 21.97
CA ILE A 272 8.76 -13.20 22.47
C ILE A 272 8.63 -11.75 21.98
N LEU A 273 8.65 -10.84 22.94
CA LEU A 273 8.61 -9.40 22.71
C LEU A 273 10.04 -8.87 22.60
N PRO A 274 10.27 -7.84 21.76
CA PRO A 274 11.60 -7.27 21.52
C PRO A 274 12.18 -6.53 22.73
N ASP A 275 11.32 -6.16 23.68
CA ASP A 275 11.63 -5.48 24.94
C ASP A 275 10.81 -6.10 26.08
N ALA A 276 11.06 -5.67 27.32
CA ALA A 276 10.35 -6.14 28.50
C ALA A 276 8.83 -5.96 28.36
N ASP A 277 8.04 -6.80 29.03
CA ASP A 277 6.57 -6.84 28.88
C ASP A 277 5.91 -5.48 29.13
N GLU A 278 6.34 -4.77 30.18
CA GLU A 278 5.84 -3.43 30.51
C GLU A 278 6.16 -2.40 29.41
N GLU A 279 7.39 -2.44 28.89
CA GLU A 279 7.85 -1.53 27.84
C GLU A 279 7.10 -1.78 26.54
N ALA A 280 7.01 -3.04 26.10
CA ALA A 280 6.29 -3.41 24.88
C ALA A 280 4.78 -3.08 24.97
N SER A 281 4.19 -3.16 26.17
CA SER A 281 2.80 -2.76 26.41
C SER A 281 2.62 -1.24 26.39
N SER A 282 3.65 -0.47 26.76
CA SER A 282 3.64 1.00 26.70
C SER A 282 3.59 1.56 25.27
N TRP A 283 3.91 0.73 24.28
CA TRP A 283 3.82 1.07 22.86
C TRP A 283 2.37 1.09 22.35
N ILE A 284 1.44 0.52 23.12
CA ILE A 284 0.05 0.41 22.71
C ILE A 284 -0.68 1.70 23.08
N THR A 285 -1.15 2.41 22.06
CA THR A 285 -1.93 3.64 22.25
C THR A 285 -3.33 3.27 22.74
N ARG A 286 -3.68 3.72 23.95
CA ARG A 286 -5.01 3.57 24.56
C ARG A 286 -5.79 4.88 24.34
N SER A 287 -7.02 4.76 23.86
CA SER A 287 -7.92 5.86 23.52
C SER A 287 -8.89 6.21 24.64
#